data_AF-A0A9Q3DR76-F1
#
_entry.id   AF-A0A9Q3DR76-F1
#
_cell.length_a   1.000
_cell.length_b   1.000
_cell.length_c   1.000
_cell.angle_alpha   90.00
_cell.angle_beta   90.00
_cell.angle_gamma   90.00
#
_symmetry.space_group_name_H-M   'P 1'
#
loop_
_entity.id
_entity.type
_entity.pdbx_description
1 polymer ?
#
loop_
_entity_poly.entity_id
_entity_poly.type
_entity_poly.pdbx_seq_one_letter_code
_entity_poly.pdbx_strand_id
1 'polypeptide(L)'
;MLEKIWNPRLPYDYLKKNSVDIHPTASSFKLMLDKARNHENRFMKDYFNYAKELWDKSYKTLDFKIGDLVLVSTLNLNNIKRPKKLKYSFAGTFIIKALHGPSAGN
;
A
#
# COMPACT_ATOMS: atom_id res chain seq x y z
N MET A 1 5.66 10.44 -11.78
CA MET A 1 4.82 11.64 -11.96
C MET A 1 4.73 11.86 -13.47
N LEU A 2 3.62 11.47 -14.11
CA LEU A 2 3.40 11.78 -15.53
C LEU A 2 2.65 13.11 -15.57
N GLU A 3 3.39 14.21 -15.75
CA GLU A 3 2.77 15.48 -16.09
C GLU A 3 2.14 15.33 -17.46
N LYS A 4 0.81 15.25 -17.48
CA LYS A 4 0.00 15.17 -18.71
C LYS A 4 -0.03 16.57 -19.32
N ILE A 5 1.08 16.99 -19.91
CA ILE A 5 1.16 18.23 -20.67
C ILE A 5 0.21 18.09 -21.86
N TRP A 6 -0.84 18.93 -21.89
CA TRP A 6 -1.81 18.92 -22.97
C TRP A 6 -1.13 19.37 -24.27
N ASN A 7 -1.03 18.47 -25.25
CA ASN A 7 -0.45 18.76 -26.56
C ASN A 7 -1.58 18.90 -27.60
N PRO A 8 -1.86 20.10 -28.12
CA PRO A 8 -2.92 20.34 -29.10
C PRO A 8 -2.70 19.64 -30.44
N ARG A 9 -1.50 19.14 -30.72
CA ARG A 9 -1.16 18.41 -31.95
C ARG A 9 -1.17 16.89 -31.78
N LEU A 10 -1.58 16.38 -30.62
CA LEU A 10 -1.69 14.94 -30.45
C LEU A 10 -2.79 14.43 -31.39
N PRO A 11 -2.50 13.46 -32.28
CA PRO A 11 -3.54 12.84 -33.10
C PRO A 11 -4.64 12.32 -32.18
N TYR A 12 -5.91 12.62 -32.48
CA TYR A 12 -7.05 12.19 -31.68
C TYR A 12 -7.02 10.67 -31.38
N ASP A 13 -6.54 9.89 -32.36
CA ASP A 13 -6.39 8.44 -32.29
C ASP A 13 -5.35 7.97 -31.27
N TYR A 14 -4.37 8.83 -30.94
CA TYR A 14 -3.31 8.49 -29.99
C TYR A 14 -3.84 8.38 -28.55
N LEU A 15 -4.86 9.17 -28.19
CA LEU A 15 -5.55 9.08 -26.91
C LEU A 15 -6.52 7.88 -26.87
N LYS A 16 -7.08 7.50 -28.02
CA LYS A 16 -7.99 6.37 -28.16
C LYS A 16 -7.30 5.01 -28.30
N LYS A 17 -6.00 4.97 -28.60
CA LYS A 17 -5.24 3.72 -28.84
C LYS A 17 -5.34 2.71 -27.68
N ASN A 18 -5.48 3.20 -26.45
CA ASN A 18 -5.66 2.38 -25.25
C ASN A 18 -7.08 2.47 -24.67
N SER A 19 -7.98 3.23 -25.31
CA SER A 19 -9.39 3.31 -24.90
C SER A 19 -10.11 2.03 -25.26
N VAL A 20 -10.89 1.51 -24.33
CA VAL A 20 -11.79 0.40 -24.61
C VAL A 20 -13.04 0.98 -25.29
N ASP A 21 -12.93 1.31 -26.58
CA ASP A 21 -14.09 1.66 -27.43
C ASP A 21 -14.84 0.36 -27.78
N ILE A 22 -15.36 -0.32 -26.75
CA ILE A 22 -16.31 -1.42 -26.93
C ILE A 22 -17.69 -0.84 -26.67
N HIS A 23 -18.47 -0.64 -27.72
CA HIS A 23 -19.89 -0.33 -27.55
C HIS A 23 -20.55 -1.51 -26.81
N PRO A 24 -21.30 -1.29 -25.71
CA PRO A 24 -21.93 -2.36 -24.95
C PRO A 24 -23.07 -2.96 -25.77
N THR A 25 -22.73 -3.96 -26.57
CA THR A 25 -23.67 -4.78 -27.33
C THR A 25 -23.54 -6.20 -26.80
N ALA A 26 -24.60 -7.01 -26.87
CA ALA A 26 -24.58 -8.37 -26.32
C ALA A 26 -23.43 -9.24 -26.87
N SER A 27 -23.02 -9.01 -28.12
CA SER A 27 -21.90 -9.69 -28.79
C SER A 27 -20.52 -9.28 -28.27
N SER A 28 -20.38 -8.07 -27.72
CA SER A 28 -19.10 -7.50 -27.25
C SER A 28 -18.92 -7.58 -25.73
N PHE A 29 -19.98 -7.93 -24.99
CA PHE A 29 -19.98 -8.03 -23.53
C PHE A 29 -18.90 -8.99 -23.00
N LYS A 30 -18.74 -10.16 -23.62
CA LYS A 30 -17.72 -11.14 -23.22
C LYS A 30 -16.30 -10.55 -23.33
N LEU A 31 -16.01 -9.88 -24.43
CA LEU A 31 -14.72 -9.23 -24.66
C LEU A 31 -14.45 -8.13 -23.62
N MET A 32 -15.49 -7.38 -23.25
CA MET A 32 -15.40 -6.34 -22.23
C MET A 32 -15.14 -6.93 -20.85
N LEU A 33 -15.83 -8.02 -20.49
CA LEU A 33 -15.65 -8.72 -19.22
C LEU A 33 -14.25 -9.34 -19.10
N ASP A 34 -13.76 -9.96 -20.17
CA ASP A 34 -12.42 -10.56 -20.18
C ASP A 34 -11.33 -9.49 -20.06
N LYS A 35 -11.50 -8.33 -20.72
CA LYS A 35 -10.59 -7.18 -20.54
C LYS A 35 -10.64 -6.62 -19.12
N ALA A 36 -11.83 -6.49 -18.54
CA ALA A 36 -11.99 -6.01 -17.16
C ALA A 36 -11.30 -6.93 -16.16
N ARG A 37 -11.49 -8.26 -16.29
CA ARG A 37 -10.81 -9.28 -15.46
C ARG A 37 -9.30 -9.23 -15.60
N ASN A 38 -8.79 -9.10 -16.83
CA ASN A 38 -7.36 -8.98 -17.06
C ASN A 38 -6.77 -7.71 -16.42
N HIS A 39 -7.50 -6.60 -16.48
CA HIS A 39 -7.11 -5.36 -15.83
C HIS A 39 -7.14 -5.46 -14.31
N GLU A 40 -8.18 -6.08 -13.73
CA GLU A 40 -8.29 -6.33 -12.29
C GLU A 40 -7.12 -7.18 -11.78
N ASN A 41 -6.82 -8.30 -12.46
CA ASN A 41 -5.70 -9.17 -12.08
C ASN A 41 -4.36 -8.43 -12.10
N ARG A 42 -4.14 -7.60 -13.12
CA ARG A 42 -2.94 -6.77 -13.22
C ARG A 42 -2.89 -5.72 -12.10
N PHE A 43 -3.99 -5.01 -11.87
CA PHE A 43 -4.09 -4.00 -10.82
C PHE A 43 -3.81 -4.60 -9.44
N MET A 44 -4.39 -5.76 -9.12
CA MET A 44 -4.14 -6.44 -7.85
C MET A 44 -2.65 -6.81 -7.71
N LYS A 45 -2.04 -7.36 -8.75
CA LYS A 45 -0.61 -7.71 -8.73
C LYS A 45 0.28 -6.49 -8.54
N ASP A 46 0.01 -5.41 -9.26
CA ASP A 46 0.76 -4.15 -9.17
C ASP A 46 0.58 -3.52 -7.77
N TYR A 47 -0.63 -3.56 -7.22
CA TYR A 47 -0.92 -3.09 -5.86
C TYR A 47 -0.17 -3.90 -4.80
N PHE A 48 -0.18 -5.23 -4.88
CA PHE A 48 0.55 -6.08 -3.94
C PHE A 48 2.06 -5.86 -4.01
N ASN A 49 2.62 -5.73 -5.21
CA ASN A 49 4.04 -5.43 -5.39
C ASN A 49 4.40 -4.06 -4.80
N TYR A 50 3.59 -3.04 -5.07
CA TYR A 50 3.78 -1.71 -4.51
C TYR A 50 3.70 -1.69 -2.98
N ALA A 51 2.70 -2.36 -2.40
CA ALA A 51 2.54 -2.48 -0.97
C ALA A 51 3.71 -3.23 -0.33
N LYS A 52 4.19 -4.30 -0.97
CA LYS A 52 5.38 -5.04 -0.52
C LYS A 52 6.63 -4.16 -0.56
N GLU A 53 6.90 -3.46 -1.66
CA GLU A 53 8.05 -2.56 -1.75
C GLU A 53 8.00 -1.43 -0.71
N LEU A 54 6.82 -0.87 -0.44
CA LEU A 54 6.65 0.11 0.62
C LEU A 54 6.95 -0.49 1.99
N TRP A 55 6.48 -1.72 2.22
CA TRP A 55 6.73 -2.42 3.47
C TRP A 55 8.21 -2.73 3.64
N ASP A 56 8.88 -3.27 2.63
CA ASP A 56 10.31 -3.57 2.64
C ASP A 56 11.17 -2.29 2.82
N LYS A 57 10.77 -1.16 2.19
CA LYS A 57 11.46 0.13 2.35
C LYS A 57 11.24 0.77 3.72
N SER A 58 10.04 0.65 4.28
CA SER A 58 9.68 1.26 5.57
C SER A 58 10.06 0.37 6.76
N TYR A 59 10.18 -0.94 6.55
CA TYR A 59 10.52 -1.90 7.58
C TYR A 59 12.02 -1.86 7.83
N LYS A 60 12.41 -1.02 8.79
CA LYS A 60 13.76 -1.06 9.34
C LYS A 60 13.76 -2.09 10.46
N THR A 61 14.49 -3.18 10.28
CA THR A 61 14.71 -4.14 11.36
C THR A 61 15.36 -3.40 12.52
N LEU A 62 14.64 -3.28 13.63
CA LEU A 62 15.14 -2.62 14.83
C LEU A 62 16.07 -3.59 15.55
N ASP A 63 17.36 -3.25 15.61
CA ASP A 63 18.38 -3.98 16.37
C ASP A 63 18.32 -3.53 17.83
N PHE A 64 17.34 -4.06 18.57
CA PHE A 64 17.23 -3.84 20.00
C PHE A 64 18.18 -4.76 20.76
N LYS A 65 18.83 -4.26 21.80
CA LYS A 65 19.66 -5.06 22.71
C LYS A 65 19.06 -5.11 24.11
N ILE A 66 19.34 -6.20 24.81
CA ILE A 66 18.99 -6.30 26.23
C ILE A 66 19.78 -5.22 26.97
N GLY A 67 19.10 -4.45 27.82
CA GLY A 67 19.67 -3.28 28.49
C GLY A 67 19.40 -1.94 27.79
N ASP A 68 18.92 -1.94 26.55
CA ASP A 68 18.57 -0.71 25.86
C ASP A 68 17.36 -0.03 26.51
N LEU A 69 17.44 1.30 26.53
CA LEU A 69 16.43 2.18 27.05
C LEU A 69 15.47 2.57 25.90
N VAL A 70 14.23 2.09 25.95
CA VAL A 70 13.21 2.34 24.93
C VAL A 70 12.04 3.16 25.48
N LEU A 71 11.55 4.09 24.66
CA LEU A 71 10.34 4.85 24.97
C LEU A 71 9.12 4.09 24.46
N VAL A 72 8.25 3.65 25.37
CA VAL A 72 6.98 3.02 25.01
C VAL A 72 5.87 4.03 25.26
N SER A 73 5.09 4.31 24.22
CA SER A 73 3.95 5.22 24.30
C SER A 73 2.72 4.59 23.68
N THR A 74 1.62 4.59 24.42
CA THR A 74 0.31 4.15 23.92
C THR A 74 -0.40 5.24 23.11
N LEU A 75 0.18 6.44 22.98
CA LEU A 75 -0.46 7.60 22.35
C LEU A 75 -0.52 7.49 20.82
N ASN A 76 0.28 6.62 20.20
CA ASN A 76 0.46 6.59 18.74
C ASN A 76 0.03 5.28 18.09
N LEU A 77 -1.02 4.65 18.62
CA LEU A 77 -1.67 3.50 17.96
C LEU A 77 -2.58 3.99 16.82
N ASN A 78 -1.99 4.48 15.72
CA ASN A 78 -2.73 4.89 14.53
C ASN A 78 -3.32 3.71 13.73
N ASN A 79 -3.00 2.46 14.12
CA ASN A 79 -3.51 1.24 13.49
C ASN A 79 -4.87 0.76 14.01
N ILE A 80 -5.51 1.49 14.93
CA ILE A 80 -6.85 1.15 15.38
C ILE A 80 -7.84 1.85 14.46
N LYS A 81 -8.62 1.09 13.68
CA LYS A 81 -9.65 1.57 12.73
C LYS A 81 -10.67 2.58 13.30
N ARG A 82 -10.66 2.83 14.62
CA ARG A 82 -11.53 3.81 15.29
C ARG A 82 -10.75 4.58 16.35
N PRO A 83 -11.01 5.88 16.53
CA PRO A 83 -10.48 6.65 17.65
C PRO A 83 -11.05 6.11 18.96
N LYS A 84 -10.33 5.20 19.61
CA LYS A 84 -10.59 4.82 21.00
C LYS A 84 -9.83 5.79 21.87
N LYS A 85 -10.54 6.64 22.63
CA LYS A 85 -9.95 7.36 23.76
C LYS A 85 -9.44 6.33 24.77
N LEU A 86 -8.13 6.09 24.79
CA LEU A 86 -7.51 5.21 25.78
C LEU A 86 -7.59 5.91 27.14
N LYS A 87 -8.32 5.32 28.10
CA LYS A 87 -8.49 5.88 29.46
C LYS A 87 -7.17 6.02 30.23
N TYR A 88 -6.16 5.25 29.86
CA TYR A 88 -4.84 5.23 30.50
C TYR A 88 -3.78 5.33 29.41
N SER A 89 -3.62 6.51 28.83
CA SER A 89 -2.50 6.77 27.95
C SER A 89 -1.22 6.81 28.78
N PHE A 90 -0.28 5.92 28.50
CA PHE A 90 1.00 5.85 29.19
C PHE A 90 2.12 6.17 28.21
N ALA A 91 3.06 7.02 28.62
CA ALA A 91 4.30 7.27 27.92
C ALA A 91 5.43 7.22 28.95
N GLY A 92 6.40 6.34 28.74
CA GLY A 92 7.49 6.16 29.69
C GLY A 92 8.62 5.31 29.16
N THR A 93 9.74 5.44 29.85
CA THR A 93 11.00 4.83 29.49
C THR A 93 11.13 3.47 30.16
N PHE A 94 11.50 2.45 29.38
CA PHE A 94 11.67 1.08 29.87
C PHE A 94 13.02 0.52 29.44
N ILE A 95 13.53 -0.43 30.21
CA ILE A 95 14.73 -1.19 29.89
C ILE A 95 14.30 -2.54 29.33
N ILE A 96 14.83 -2.92 28.17
CA ILE A 96 14.58 -4.25 27.58
C ILE A 96 15.24 -5.31 28.46
N LYS A 97 14.43 -6.16 29.10
CA LYS A 97 14.92 -7.25 29.97
C LYS A 97 15.16 -8.57 29.21
N ALA A 98 14.37 -8.83 28.18
CA ALA A 98 14.47 -10.04 27.36
C ALA A 98 13.85 -9.78 25.98
N LEU A 99 14.38 -10.46 24.96
CA LEU A 99 13.86 -10.47 23.60
C LEU A 99 13.40 -11.90 23.28
N HIS A 100 12.14 -12.06 22.86
CA HIS A 100 11.61 -13.35 22.48
C HIS A 100 11.71 -13.53 20.96
N GLY A 101 12.78 -14.20 20.54
CA GLY A 101 13.07 -14.51 19.14
C GLY A 101 13.79 -13.37 18.39
N PRO A 102 14.36 -13.65 17.20
CA PRO A 102 14.78 -12.60 16.29
C PRO A 102 13.56 -11.71 15.99
N SER A 103 13.73 -10.38 16.07
CA SER A 103 12.71 -9.42 15.60
C SER A 103 12.24 -9.87 14.23
N ALA A 104 10.96 -10.21 14.10
CA ALA A 104 10.42 -10.95 12.97
C ALA A 104 10.82 -10.34 11.62
N GLY A 105 11.81 -10.93 10.98
CA GLY A 105 12.37 -10.54 9.69
C GLY A 105 13.25 -11.66 9.16
N ASN A 106 12.60 -12.68 8.58
CA ASN A 106 13.20 -13.57 7.59
C ASN A 106 12.64 -13.19 6.22
#